data_AF-T0R9A5-F1
#
_entry.id   AF-T0R9A5-F1
#
_cell.length_a   1.000
_cell.length_b   1.000
_cell.length_c   1.000
_cell.angle_alpha   90.00
_cell.angle_beta   90.00
_cell.angle_gamma   90.00
#
_symmetry.space_group_name_H-M   'P 1'
#
loop_
_entity.id
_entity.type
_entity.pdbx_description
1 polymer ?
#
loop_
_entity_poly.entity_id
_entity_poly.type
_entity_poly.pdbx_seq_one_letter_code
_entity_poly.pdbx_strand_id
1 'polypeptide(L)'
;MSLVIIIFSSFYPMVIYQALGTIGEKFPQSKLSVDEMKDSLRMLLVLWQLIFGLVIFIVCIIFTHKIAGPLYKLKKYLTNLRNGYSEGKLFFRNGDYFQDVADEVNTTIETFQDHFKEDTVYISEAAAYLKNLRQTVPDDKKVVINEIVKRLETIEERFEEFIG
;
A
#
# COMPACT_ATOMS: atom_id res chain seq x y z
N MET A 1 -0.76 -12.88 -13.07
CA MET A 1 0.45 -13.38 -12.37
C MET A 1 0.44 -14.90 -12.26
N SER A 2 -0.57 -15.53 -11.63
CA SER A 2 -0.70 -17.00 -11.52
C SER A 2 -0.66 -17.73 -12.87
N LEU A 3 -1.42 -17.26 -13.87
CA LEU A 3 -1.43 -17.83 -15.23
C LEU A 3 -0.03 -17.86 -15.88
N VAL A 4 0.74 -16.78 -15.71
CA VAL A 4 2.11 -16.71 -16.24
C VAL A 4 2.98 -17.77 -15.57
N ILE A 5 2.94 -17.88 -14.24
CA ILE A 5 3.69 -18.89 -13.49
C ILE A 5 3.27 -20.31 -13.90
N ILE A 6 1.98 -20.56 -14.10
CA ILE A 6 1.47 -21.87 -14.54
C ILE A 6 1.97 -22.19 -15.94
N ILE A 7 1.94 -21.24 -16.88
CA ILE A 7 2.46 -21.42 -18.24
C ILE A 7 3.97 -21.70 -18.21
N PHE A 8 4.75 -20.97 -17.41
CA PHE A 8 6.18 -21.24 -17.31
C PHE A 8 6.46 -22.60 -16.64
N SER A 9 5.66 -23.00 -15.64
CA SER A 9 5.83 -24.28 -14.95
C SER A 9 5.52 -25.48 -15.84
N SER A 10 4.61 -25.34 -16.83
CA SER A 10 4.29 -26.43 -17.75
C SER A 10 5.43 -26.78 -18.71
N PHE A 11 6.47 -25.96 -18.76
CA PHE A 11 7.70 -26.24 -19.50
C PHE A 11 8.43 -27.47 -18.93
N TYR A 12 8.48 -27.66 -17.61
CA TYR A 12 9.18 -28.80 -16.99
C TYR A 12 8.60 -30.17 -17.40
N PRO A 13 7.27 -30.41 -17.30
CA PRO A 13 6.66 -31.66 -17.76
C PRO A 13 6.87 -31.90 -19.25
N MET A 14 6.79 -30.83 -20.06
CA MET A 14 7.03 -30.89 -21.51
C MET A 14 8.46 -31.34 -21.82
N VAL A 15 9.46 -30.73 -21.17
CA VAL A 15 10.88 -31.07 -21.34
C VAL A 15 11.16 -32.51 -20.95
N ILE A 16 10.60 -32.99 -19.83
CA ILE A 16 10.75 -34.39 -19.43
C ILE A 16 10.17 -35.33 -20.48
N TYR A 17 8.93 -35.08 -20.90
CA TYR A 17 8.26 -35.95 -21.87
C TYR A 17 9.01 -35.99 -23.20
N GLN A 18 9.52 -34.84 -23.66
CA GLN A 18 10.34 -34.72 -24.86
C GLN A 18 11.69 -35.43 -24.71
N ALA A 19 12.39 -35.24 -23.59
CA ALA A 19 13.69 -35.87 -23.33
C ALA A 19 13.59 -37.40 -23.35
N LEU A 20 12.54 -37.97 -22.74
CA LEU A 20 12.28 -39.40 -22.79
C LEU A 20 12.02 -39.89 -24.22
N GLY A 21 11.25 -39.13 -25.01
CA GLY A 21 11.06 -39.44 -26.43
C GLY A 21 12.38 -39.50 -27.20
N THR A 22 13.24 -38.50 -27.02
CA THR A 22 14.56 -38.46 -27.65
C THR A 22 15.47 -39.62 -27.21
N ILE A 23 15.40 -40.05 -25.95
CA ILE A 23 16.17 -41.22 -25.47
C ILE A 23 15.68 -42.50 -26.17
N GLY A 24 14.36 -42.70 -26.26
CA GLY A 24 13.78 -43.87 -26.93
C GLY A 24 14.13 -43.95 -28.43
N GLU A 25 14.24 -42.80 -29.10
CA GLU A 25 14.69 -42.73 -30.51
C GLU A 25 16.19 -43.01 -30.67
N LYS A 26 17.03 -42.50 -29.77
CA LYS A 26 18.49 -42.66 -29.83
C LYS A 26 18.98 -44.06 -29.41
N PHE A 27 18.21 -44.77 -28.58
CA PHE A 27 18.55 -46.10 -28.09
C PHE A 27 17.42 -47.10 -28.41
N PRO A 28 17.36 -47.60 -29.66
CA PRO A 28 16.27 -48.46 -30.13
C PRO A 28 16.07 -49.72 -29.27
N GLN A 29 17.15 -50.28 -28.73
CA GLN A 29 17.12 -51.43 -27.83
C GLN A 29 16.34 -51.20 -26.52
N SER A 30 16.17 -49.94 -26.11
CA SER A 30 15.41 -49.56 -24.91
C SER A 30 14.07 -48.89 -25.22
N LYS A 31 13.70 -48.75 -26.50
CA LYS A 31 12.54 -47.97 -26.93
C LYS A 31 11.23 -48.43 -26.27
N LEU A 32 11.00 -49.75 -26.23
CA LEU A 32 9.80 -50.34 -25.59
C LEU A 32 9.70 -49.96 -24.11
N SER A 33 10.78 -50.14 -23.35
CA SER A 33 10.82 -49.78 -21.92
C SER A 33 10.65 -48.28 -21.68
N VAL A 34 11.17 -47.44 -22.59
CA VAL A 34 11.04 -45.98 -22.50
C VAL A 34 9.62 -45.52 -22.81
N ASP A 35 8.94 -46.13 -23.79
CA ASP A 35 7.56 -45.79 -24.12
C ASP A 35 6.59 -46.22 -22.99
N GLU A 36 6.78 -47.41 -22.40
CA GLU A 36 6.04 -47.84 -21.19
C GLU A 36 6.24 -46.87 -20.01
N MET A 37 7.47 -46.38 -19.84
CA MET A 37 7.78 -45.38 -18.82
C MET A 37 7.11 -44.04 -19.11
N LYS A 38 7.09 -43.58 -20.38
CA LYS A 38 6.41 -42.33 -20.77
C LYS A 38 4.92 -42.39 -20.52
N ASP A 39 4.27 -43.51 -20.86
CA ASP A 39 2.84 -43.69 -20.63
C ASP A 39 2.51 -43.69 -19.14
N SER A 40 3.34 -44.36 -18.34
CA SER A 40 3.20 -44.37 -16.88
C SER A 40 3.41 -42.98 -16.27
N LEU A 41 4.40 -42.22 -16.76
CA LEU A 41 4.72 -40.88 -16.26
C LEU A 41 3.74 -39.81 -16.73
N ARG A 42 3.07 -39.99 -17.87
CA ARG A 42 2.17 -38.98 -18.44
C ARG A 42 1.07 -38.58 -17.46
N MET A 43 0.39 -39.55 -16.87
CA MET A 43 -0.68 -39.28 -15.90
C MET A 43 -0.12 -38.60 -14.64
N LEU A 44 1.03 -39.07 -14.16
CA LEU A 44 1.70 -38.50 -12.99
C LEU A 44 2.08 -37.03 -13.20
N LEU A 45 2.68 -36.69 -14.35
CA LEU A 45 3.08 -35.34 -14.70
C LEU A 45 1.88 -34.39 -14.81
N VAL A 46 0.78 -34.84 -15.40
CA VAL A 46 -0.46 -34.06 -15.48
C VAL A 46 -1.05 -33.80 -14.10
N LEU A 47 -1.14 -34.83 -13.25
CA LEU A 47 -1.65 -34.69 -11.89
C LEU A 47 -0.80 -33.72 -11.06
N TRP A 48 0.53 -33.84 -11.14
CA TRP A 48 1.44 -32.90 -10.48
C TRP A 48 1.28 -31.47 -10.98
N GLN A 49 1.12 -31.27 -12.29
CA GLN A 49 0.88 -29.95 -12.86
C GLN A 49 -0.42 -29.32 -12.35
N LEU A 50 -1.49 -30.12 -12.21
CA LEU A 50 -2.77 -29.65 -11.68
C LEU A 50 -2.66 -29.28 -10.19
N ILE A 51 -2.03 -30.13 -9.38
CA ILE A 51 -1.80 -29.87 -7.96
C ILE A 51 -0.96 -28.61 -7.78
N PHE A 52 0.16 -28.50 -8.50
CA PHE A 52 1.02 -27.33 -8.47
C PHE A 52 0.25 -26.05 -8.88
N GLY A 53 -0.51 -26.12 -9.97
CA GLY A 53 -1.35 -25.00 -10.43
C GLY A 53 -2.36 -24.55 -9.38
N LEU A 54 -3.01 -25.49 -8.69
CA LEU A 54 -3.96 -25.18 -7.61
C LEU A 54 -3.26 -24.51 -6.42
N VAL A 55 -2.10 -25.03 -6.01
CA VAL A 55 -1.30 -24.45 -4.91
C VAL A 55 -0.88 -23.02 -5.25
N ILE A 56 -0.32 -22.80 -6.44
CA ILE A 56 0.09 -21.46 -6.90
C ILE A 56 -1.11 -20.51 -6.96
N PHE A 57 -2.26 -20.99 -7.45
CA PHE A 57 -3.47 -20.18 -7.51
C PHE A 57 -3.89 -19.69 -6.12
N ILE A 58 -3.93 -20.58 -5.12
CA ILE A 58 -4.27 -20.23 -3.74
C ILE A 58 -3.25 -19.24 -3.15
N VAL A 59 -1.94 -19.49 -3.35
CA VAL A 59 -0.89 -18.59 -2.87
C VAL A 59 -1.01 -17.20 -3.48
N CYS A 60 -1.27 -17.10 -4.79
CA CYS A 60 -1.47 -15.82 -5.45
C CYS A 60 -2.68 -15.06 -4.92
N ILE A 61 -3.79 -15.74 -4.60
CA ILE A 61 -4.96 -15.10 -3.97
C ILE A 61 -4.59 -14.51 -2.61
N ILE A 62 -3.95 -15.31 -1.75
CA ILE A 62 -3.53 -14.87 -0.41
C ILE A 62 -2.60 -13.66 -0.53
N PHE A 63 -1.62 -13.72 -1.44
CA PHE A 63 -0.67 -12.63 -1.67
C PHE A 63 -1.38 -11.36 -2.14
N THR A 64 -2.34 -11.47 -3.06
CA THR A 64 -3.11 -10.34 -3.57
C THR A 64 -3.89 -9.65 -2.46
N HIS A 65 -4.56 -10.42 -1.58
CA HIS A 65 -5.32 -9.84 -0.47
C HIS A 65 -4.44 -9.15 0.56
N LYS A 66 -3.25 -9.69 0.86
CA LYS A 66 -2.28 -9.10 1.79
C LYS A 66 -1.68 -7.78 1.30
N ILE A 67 -1.82 -7.45 0.02
CA ILE A 67 -1.37 -6.18 -0.59
C ILE A 67 -2.55 -5.24 -0.80
N ALA A 68 -3.62 -5.73 -1.43
CA ALA A 68 -4.77 -4.91 -1.80
C ALA A 68 -5.51 -4.35 -0.58
N GLY A 69 -5.61 -5.14 0.51
CA GLY A 69 -6.23 -4.70 1.76
C GLY A 69 -5.56 -3.45 2.35
N PRO A 70 -4.24 -3.51 2.67
CA PRO A 70 -3.49 -2.36 3.14
C PRO A 70 -3.56 -1.14 2.24
N LEU A 71 -3.38 -1.31 0.92
CA LEU A 71 -3.42 -0.18 -0.02
C LEU A 71 -4.80 0.48 -0.07
N TYR A 72 -5.87 -0.31 -0.02
CA TYR A 72 -7.23 0.24 0.04
C TYR A 72 -7.46 1.01 1.34
N LYS A 73 -7.03 0.45 2.49
CA LYS A 73 -7.14 1.11 3.79
C LYS A 73 -6.32 2.41 3.84
N LEU A 74 -5.09 2.41 3.32
CA LEU A 74 -4.24 3.60 3.20
C LEU A 74 -4.92 4.68 2.35
N LYS A 75 -5.42 4.32 1.16
CA LYS A 75 -6.12 5.27 0.29
C LYS A 75 -7.32 5.90 1.01
N LYS A 76 -8.12 5.07 1.70
CA LYS A 76 -9.29 5.54 2.45
C LYS A 76 -8.87 6.49 3.57
N TYR A 77 -7.87 6.09 4.36
CA TYR A 77 -7.31 6.87 5.44
C TYR A 77 -6.81 8.25 4.99
N LEU A 78 -5.99 8.31 3.92
CA LEU A 78 -5.51 9.59 3.36
C LEU A 78 -6.64 10.44 2.77
N THR A 79 -7.69 9.81 2.21
CA THR A 79 -8.86 10.53 1.70
C THR A 79 -9.64 11.16 2.84
N ASN A 80 -9.80 10.44 3.95
CA ASN A 80 -10.49 10.91 5.14
C ASN A 80 -9.70 12.04 5.81
N LEU A 81 -8.38 11.87 5.96
CA LEU A 81 -7.48 12.92 6.45
C LEU A 81 -7.61 14.21 5.62
N ARG A 82 -7.60 14.10 4.28
CA ARG A 82 -7.77 15.26 3.40
C ARG A 82 -9.11 15.97 3.56
N ASN A 83 -10.15 15.23 3.93
CA ASN A 83 -11.49 15.76 4.11
C ASN A 83 -11.75 16.28 5.53
N GLY A 84 -10.72 16.32 6.41
CA GLY A 84 -10.85 16.77 7.79
C GLY A 84 -11.47 15.72 8.72
N TYR A 85 -11.50 14.44 8.34
CA TYR A 85 -11.96 13.37 9.23
C TYR A 85 -10.75 12.74 9.94
N SER A 86 -10.73 12.82 11.27
CA SER A 86 -9.75 12.13 12.12
C SER A 86 -10.13 10.65 12.29
N GLU A 87 -9.35 9.74 11.69
CA GLU A 87 -9.54 8.28 11.84
C GLU A 87 -8.55 7.64 12.82
N GLY A 88 -7.93 8.44 13.71
CA GLY A 88 -6.88 7.96 14.61
C GLY A 88 -5.64 7.47 13.86
N LYS A 89 -4.92 6.50 14.43
CA LYS A 89 -3.72 5.92 13.79
C LYS A 89 -4.08 4.88 12.73
N LEU A 90 -3.37 4.89 11.61
CA LEU A 90 -3.41 3.87 10.57
C LEU A 90 -2.74 2.58 11.07
N PHE A 91 -3.38 1.43 10.83
CA PHE A 91 -2.80 0.11 11.12
C PHE A 91 -3.25 -0.91 10.07
N PHE A 92 -2.42 -1.88 9.72
CA PHE A 92 -2.80 -2.99 8.86
C PHE A 92 -2.96 -4.29 9.66
N ARG A 93 -3.57 -5.33 9.08
CA ARG A 93 -3.81 -6.58 9.82
C ARG A 93 -2.50 -7.34 10.01
N ASN A 94 -2.41 -8.11 11.09
CA ASN A 94 -1.24 -8.97 11.32
C ASN A 94 -0.99 -9.90 10.13
N GLY A 95 0.22 -9.84 9.58
CA GLY A 95 0.64 -10.62 8.42
C GLY A 95 0.30 -10.02 7.05
N ASP A 96 -0.37 -8.86 6.99
CA ASP A 96 -0.41 -8.02 5.80
C ASP A 96 0.97 -7.34 5.58
N TYR A 97 1.22 -6.90 4.34
CA TYR A 97 2.42 -6.15 4.00
C TYR A 97 2.31 -4.67 4.42
N PHE A 98 3.44 -3.96 4.39
CA PHE A 98 3.54 -2.50 4.55
C PHE A 98 3.25 -1.96 5.96
N GLN A 99 3.48 -2.75 7.02
CA GLN A 99 3.30 -2.30 8.40
C GLN A 99 4.16 -1.06 8.72
N ASP A 100 5.41 -1.07 8.25
CA ASP A 100 6.35 0.04 8.28
C ASP A 100 5.80 1.30 7.61
N VAL A 101 5.09 1.16 6.48
CA VAL A 101 4.45 2.30 5.81
C VAL A 101 3.33 2.89 6.67
N ALA A 102 2.57 2.07 7.40
CA ALA A 102 1.57 2.59 8.33
C ALA A 102 2.23 3.38 9.47
N ASP A 103 3.34 2.87 10.01
CA ASP A 103 4.11 3.54 11.07
C ASP A 103 4.68 4.89 10.59
N GLU A 104 5.26 4.95 9.39
CA GLU A 104 5.78 6.19 8.79
C GLU A 104 4.67 7.20 8.51
N VAL A 105 3.50 6.76 8.01
CA VAL A 105 2.35 7.63 7.80
C VAL A 105 1.84 8.20 9.12
N ASN A 106 1.74 7.39 10.16
CA ASN A 106 1.35 7.84 11.49
C ASN A 106 2.33 8.87 12.04
N THR A 107 3.62 8.59 11.95
CA THR A 107 4.70 9.48 12.42
C THR A 107 4.67 10.81 11.68
N THR A 108 4.43 10.77 10.36
CA THR A 108 4.31 11.99 9.54
C THR A 108 3.13 12.85 9.98
N ILE A 109 1.97 12.23 10.21
CA ILE A 109 0.76 12.95 10.64
C ILE A 109 0.95 13.53 12.05
N GLU A 110 1.51 12.75 12.97
CA GLU A 110 1.82 13.19 14.33
C GLU A 110 2.78 14.40 14.31
N THR A 111 3.80 14.36 13.46
CA THR A 111 4.74 15.48 13.26
C THR A 111 4.04 16.73 12.74
N PHE A 112 3.14 16.60 11.76
CA PHE A 112 2.37 17.75 11.27
C PHE A 112 1.41 18.31 12.32
N GLN A 113 0.74 17.45 13.07
CA GLN A 113 -0.14 17.88 14.16
C GLN A 113 0.64 18.65 15.23
N ASP A 114 1.85 18.20 15.58
CA ASP A 114 2.68 18.89 16.56
C ASP A 114 3.18 20.24 16.05
N HIS A 115 3.63 20.32 14.80
CA HIS A 115 3.99 21.61 14.18
C HIS A 115 2.80 22.58 14.15
N PHE A 116 1.59 22.10 13.80
CA PHE A 116 0.41 22.97 13.79
C PHE A 116 0.00 23.43 15.18
N LYS A 117 0.15 22.61 16.22
CA LYS A 117 -0.07 23.05 17.61
C LYS A 117 0.89 24.17 17.99
N GLU A 118 2.17 24.04 17.64
CA GLU A 118 3.17 25.08 17.90
C GLU A 118 2.83 26.37 17.12
N ASP A 119 2.52 26.26 15.82
CA ASP A 119 2.16 27.39 14.98
C ASP A 119 0.90 28.11 15.49
N THR A 120 -0.11 27.38 15.97
CA THR A 120 -1.33 27.96 16.57
C THR A 120 -0.98 28.84 17.78
N VAL A 121 -0.06 28.42 18.64
CA VAL A 121 0.39 29.24 19.77
C VAL A 121 1.01 30.56 19.26
N TYR A 122 1.93 30.49 18.30
CA TYR A 122 2.56 31.70 17.73
C TYR A 122 1.56 32.64 17.02
N ILE A 123 0.59 32.07 16.30
CA ILE A 123 -0.47 32.84 15.62
C ILE A 123 -1.33 33.59 16.65
N SER A 124 -1.73 32.91 17.73
CA SER A 124 -2.54 33.50 18.79
C SER A 124 -1.82 34.67 19.48
N GLU A 125 -0.50 34.52 19.75
CA GLU A 125 0.34 35.58 20.31
C GLU A 125 0.46 36.77 19.35
N ALA A 126 0.75 36.51 18.07
CA ALA A 126 0.85 37.55 17.05
C ALA A 126 -0.47 38.33 16.89
N ALA A 127 -1.60 37.63 16.90
CA ALA A 127 -2.93 38.25 16.86
C ALA A 127 -3.18 39.13 18.10
N ALA A 128 -2.77 38.69 19.29
CA ALA A 128 -2.88 39.47 20.52
C ALA A 128 -2.02 40.75 20.48
N TYR A 129 -0.77 40.67 20.03
CA TYR A 129 0.10 41.84 19.86
C TYR A 129 -0.48 42.85 18.86
N LEU A 130 -1.00 42.38 17.72
CA LEU A 130 -1.66 43.24 16.73
C LEU A 130 -2.92 43.92 17.28
N LYS A 131 -3.73 43.19 18.06
CA LYS A 131 -4.91 43.76 18.75
C LYS A 131 -4.53 44.89 19.71
N ASN A 132 -3.39 44.76 20.41
CA ASN A 132 -2.86 45.82 21.28
C ASN A 132 -2.33 47.02 20.48
N LEU A 133 -1.54 46.78 19.42
CA LEU A 133 -1.00 47.84 18.54
C LEU A 133 -2.10 48.65 17.84
N ARG A 134 -3.27 48.03 17.58
CA ARG A 134 -4.44 48.72 17.03
C ARG A 134 -4.85 49.94 17.86
N GLN A 135 -4.62 49.93 19.17
CA GLN A 135 -4.98 51.05 20.05
C GLN A 135 -4.08 52.27 19.86
N THR A 136 -2.85 52.08 19.34
CA THR A 136 -1.84 53.14 19.25
C THR A 136 -1.64 53.68 17.83
N VAL A 137 -2.28 53.08 16.82
CA VAL A 137 -2.13 53.50 15.42
C VAL A 137 -3.27 54.42 14.93
N PRO A 138 -3.02 55.26 13.92
CA PRO A 138 -4.04 56.05 13.22
C PRO A 138 -5.18 55.20 12.61
N ASP A 139 -6.37 55.78 12.46
CA ASP A 139 -7.60 55.07 12.04
C ASP A 139 -7.50 54.39 10.67
N ASP A 140 -6.77 54.99 9.73
CA ASP A 140 -6.52 54.43 8.40
C ASP A 140 -5.75 53.10 8.46
N LYS A 141 -4.87 52.92 9.46
CA LYS A 141 -4.10 51.69 9.66
C LYS A 141 -4.87 50.62 10.46
N LYS A 142 -5.85 51.01 11.26
CA LYS A 142 -6.69 50.07 12.04
C LYS A 142 -7.44 49.10 11.14
N VAL A 143 -7.87 49.56 9.96
CA VAL A 143 -8.55 48.73 8.95
C VAL A 143 -7.66 47.57 8.51
N VAL A 144 -6.39 47.86 8.19
CA VAL A 144 -5.40 46.85 7.76
C VAL A 144 -5.10 45.85 8.89
N ILE A 145 -4.94 46.34 10.13
CA ILE A 145 -4.71 45.46 11.29
C ILE A 145 -5.88 44.50 11.50
N ASN A 146 -7.13 44.98 11.41
CA ASN A 146 -8.30 44.13 11.56
C ASN A 146 -8.35 43.03 10.48
N GLU A 147 -7.95 43.34 9.24
CA GLU A 147 -7.90 42.34 8.17
C GLU A 147 -6.82 41.28 8.43
N ILE A 148 -5.63 41.70 8.88
CA ILE A 148 -4.54 40.76 9.22
C ILE A 148 -4.97 39.84 10.36
N VAL A 149 -5.52 40.41 11.45
CA VAL A 149 -6.00 39.63 12.59
C VAL A 149 -7.06 38.62 12.15
N LYS A 150 -8.03 39.02 11.32
CA LYS A 150 -9.05 38.11 10.80
C LYS A 150 -8.43 36.96 9.99
N ARG A 151 -7.41 37.24 9.17
CA ARG A 151 -6.71 36.18 8.40
C ARG A 151 -5.94 35.23 9.31
N LEU A 152 -5.32 35.73 10.37
CA LEU A 152 -4.64 34.92 11.37
C LEU A 152 -5.63 33.99 12.09
N GLU A 153 -6.77 34.51 12.54
CA GLU A 153 -7.85 33.73 13.16
C GLU A 153 -8.37 32.64 12.20
N THR A 154 -8.54 32.94 10.90
CA THR A 154 -8.91 31.92 9.91
C THR A 154 -7.84 30.84 9.70
N ILE A 155 -6.55 31.16 9.84
CA ILE A 155 -5.48 30.14 9.75
C ILE A 155 -5.51 29.24 10.98
N GLU A 156 -5.68 29.85 12.16
CA GLU A 156 -5.82 29.16 13.45
C GLU A 156 -6.98 28.16 13.42
N GLU A 157 -8.17 28.59 12.96
CA GLU A 157 -9.35 27.72 12.82
C GLU A 157 -9.06 26.47 11.95
N ARG A 158 -8.38 26.63 10.82
CA ARG A 158 -8.04 25.48 9.94
C ARG A 158 -7.03 24.53 10.59
N PHE A 159 -6.12 25.03 11.41
CA PHE A 159 -5.15 24.19 12.11
C PHE A 159 -5.83 23.42 13.24
N GLU A 160 -6.75 24.06 13.98
CA GLU A 160 -7.59 23.37 14.97
C GLU A 160 -8.43 22.26 14.33
N GLU A 161 -9.04 22.50 13.16
CA GLU A 161 -9.77 21.48 12.40
C GLU A 161 -8.91 20.28 11.99
N PHE A 162 -7.60 20.47 11.78
CA PHE A 162 -6.69 19.39 11.40
C PHE A 162 -6.14 18.60 12.61
N ILE A 163 -6.03 19.27 13.76
CA ILE A 163 -5.54 18.67 15.01
C ILE A 163 -6.66 17.87 15.72
N GLY A 164 -7.91 18.30 15.60
CA GLY A 164 -9.11 17.65 16.17
C GLY A 164 -9.55 16.37 15.46
#